data_AF-A0A1B1A5N2-F1
#
_entry.id   AF-A0A1B1A5N2-F1
#
_cell.length_a   1.000
_cell.length_b   1.000
_cell.length_c   1.000
_cell.angle_alpha   90.00
_cell.angle_beta   90.00
_cell.angle_gamma   90.00
#
_symmetry.space_group_name_H-M   'P 1'
#
loop_
_entity.id
_entity.type
_entity.pdbx_description
1 polymer ?
#
loop_
_entity_poly.entity_id
_entity_poly.type
_entity_poly.pdbx_seq_one_letter_code
_entity_poly.pdbx_strand_id
1 'polypeptide(L)'
;MGLPEAAQMNSAATAITPRPSSGPDYNPVVTLNGWTLPYRMNNGVKEFHLVAEPVERELADGMTAYLWGYNGQSTGPTIEAVEGDRVRIYVTNKLPEGTTVHWHGLILPSGMDGVSGLSHPSIPPGKTFIYEFDLIKSGTFMYHPHGDEMTQMAMGMMGMFVVHPKDPDFMRVDRDFLIMLNAYDIDPGTYVPRIMTMTDFNMWTWNSRIFPDIDPLVVNKGDKVRVRVGNLTMTNHPIHMHGYDFKVTCTDGGWVPEAAQWPEVSIDIPVGAMRAYDFVADHPGDWAIHCHKSHHTMNAMGHDVPTFIGVNKKPLAQKIRQFQPEYMPMGTSGMGDMAKMEMPLPDNTIPMMTGWGPYGPIEMGGMFSVVKVREGIDADDYSDPGWYDNPPGEMAYEWTGKLPEFASNNNPKTILTTHKTLKG
;
A
#
# COMPACT_ATOMS: atom_id res chain seq x y z
N MET A 1 -29.01 0.71 26.15
CA MET A 1 -28.21 1.23 25.02
C MET A 1 -28.02 0.09 24.04
N GLY A 2 -28.38 0.29 22.76
CA GLY A 2 -28.28 -0.75 21.73
C GLY A 2 -26.92 -0.77 21.04
N LEU A 3 -26.61 -1.87 20.33
CA LEU A 3 -25.44 -1.98 19.46
C LEU A 3 -25.43 -0.80 18.45
N PRO A 4 -24.29 -0.13 18.19
CA PRO A 4 -24.21 0.86 17.11
C PRO A 4 -24.53 0.22 15.75
N GLU A 5 -25.02 1.00 14.80
CA GLU A 5 -25.18 0.52 13.43
C GLU A 5 -23.81 0.16 12.84
N ALA A 6 -23.74 -0.96 12.11
CA ALA A 6 -22.53 -1.35 11.39
C ALA A 6 -22.52 -0.65 10.03
N ALA A 7 -21.73 0.40 9.90
CA ALA A 7 -21.44 0.96 8.58
C ALA A 7 -20.72 -0.08 7.71
N GLN A 8 -20.99 -0.09 6.42
CA GLN A 8 -20.32 -0.95 5.44
C GLN A 8 -19.91 -0.13 4.22
N MET A 9 -18.80 -0.52 3.59
CA MET A 9 -18.33 0.04 2.34
C MET A 9 -18.08 -1.10 1.35
N ASN A 10 -18.69 -1.03 0.17
CA ASN A 10 -18.50 -2.02 -0.89
C ASN A 10 -17.68 -1.48 -2.08
N SER A 11 -17.49 -0.17 -2.17
CA SER A 11 -16.67 0.45 -3.21
C SER A 11 -15.19 0.28 -2.91
N ALA A 12 -14.33 0.15 -3.93
CA ALA A 12 -12.88 0.17 -3.79
C ALA A 12 -12.26 1.58 -3.94
N ALA A 13 -13.09 2.63 -4.09
CA ALA A 13 -12.60 4.00 -4.20
C ALA A 13 -12.13 4.55 -2.84
N THR A 14 -11.21 5.52 -2.87
CA THR A 14 -10.87 6.30 -1.68
C THR A 14 -12.09 7.10 -1.20
N ALA A 15 -12.44 6.94 0.07
CA ALA A 15 -13.44 7.78 0.73
C ALA A 15 -12.76 8.80 1.64
N ILE A 16 -13.03 10.08 1.38
CA ILE A 16 -12.46 11.18 2.16
C ILE A 16 -13.26 11.37 3.45
N THR A 17 -12.56 11.32 4.58
CA THR A 17 -13.12 11.58 5.89
C THR A 17 -13.16 13.10 6.13
N PRO A 18 -14.34 13.71 6.36
CA PRO A 18 -14.41 15.13 6.66
C PRO A 18 -13.67 15.49 7.94
N ARG A 19 -13.07 16.68 7.98
CA ARG A 19 -12.48 17.22 9.20
C ARG A 19 -13.51 17.27 10.33
N PRO A 20 -13.12 17.03 11.59
CA PRO A 20 -14.05 17.10 12.72
C PRO A 20 -14.73 18.47 12.81
N SER A 21 -16.06 18.47 12.85
CA SER A 21 -16.85 19.70 13.06
C SER A 21 -17.02 20.05 14.54
N SER A 22 -16.62 19.16 15.45
CA SER A 22 -16.66 19.34 16.90
C SER A 22 -15.65 18.41 17.58
N GLY A 23 -15.18 18.78 18.79
CA GLY A 23 -14.14 18.05 19.51
C GLY A 23 -12.72 18.57 19.20
N PRO A 24 -11.67 17.79 19.53
CA PRO A 24 -10.30 18.14 19.18
C PRO A 24 -10.13 18.22 17.66
N ASP A 25 -9.46 19.27 17.19
CA ASP A 25 -9.09 19.43 15.79
C ASP A 25 -7.97 18.44 15.42
N TYR A 26 -8.09 17.80 14.27
CA TYR A 26 -7.03 17.00 13.67
C TYR A 26 -7.25 16.92 12.16
N ASN A 27 -6.18 16.60 11.42
CA ASN A 27 -6.29 16.33 9.99
C ASN A 27 -6.58 14.84 9.78
N PRO A 28 -7.77 14.43 9.30
CA PRO A 28 -8.07 13.03 9.08
C PRO A 28 -7.11 12.40 8.08
N VAL A 29 -6.80 11.13 8.29
CA VAL A 29 -5.96 10.40 7.34
C VAL A 29 -6.77 9.96 6.12
N VAL A 30 -6.15 10.00 4.95
CA VAL A 30 -6.69 9.46 3.70
C VAL A 30 -6.06 8.11 3.43
N THR A 31 -6.83 7.06 3.68
CA THR A 31 -6.46 5.69 3.33
C THR A 31 -6.77 5.47 1.85
N LEU A 32 -5.72 5.32 1.03
CA LEU A 32 -5.88 5.11 -0.42
C LEU A 32 -6.77 3.89 -0.69
N ASN A 33 -7.77 4.05 -1.54
CA ASN A 33 -8.75 3.00 -1.87
C ASN A 33 -9.43 2.35 -0.65
N GLY A 34 -9.53 3.10 0.45
CA GLY A 34 -10.17 2.69 1.70
C GLY A 34 -10.98 3.84 2.32
N TRP A 35 -11.31 3.70 3.60
CA TRP A 35 -12.20 4.62 4.31
C TRP A 35 -11.99 4.57 5.83
N THR A 36 -12.48 5.58 6.56
CA THR A 36 -12.47 5.61 8.02
C THR A 36 -13.77 5.07 8.60
N LEU A 37 -13.67 4.21 9.62
CA LEU A 37 -14.81 3.65 10.33
C LEU A 37 -15.54 4.76 11.12
N PRO A 38 -16.83 5.02 10.86
CA PRO A 38 -17.57 6.01 11.60
C PRO A 38 -17.78 5.56 13.04
N TYR A 39 -17.91 6.56 13.92
CA TYR A 39 -18.21 6.36 15.32
C TYR A 39 -19.42 7.16 15.76
N ARG A 40 -19.96 6.82 16.92
CA ARG A 40 -20.87 7.68 17.67
C ARG A 40 -20.31 7.98 19.05
N MET A 41 -20.65 9.15 19.59
CA MET A 41 -20.33 9.47 20.98
C MET A 41 -21.44 8.96 21.90
N ASN A 42 -21.08 8.27 22.98
CA ASN A 42 -22.00 7.80 24.02
C ASN A 42 -21.39 8.00 25.41
N ASN A 43 -21.90 8.97 26.17
CA ASN A 43 -21.43 9.31 27.52
C ASN A 43 -19.90 9.50 27.62
N GLY A 44 -19.32 10.22 26.66
CA GLY A 44 -17.87 10.48 26.62
C GLY A 44 -17.02 9.32 26.08
N VAL A 45 -17.65 8.23 25.61
CA VAL A 45 -16.97 7.11 24.96
C VAL A 45 -17.21 7.16 23.46
N LYS A 46 -16.14 7.02 22.66
CA LYS A 46 -16.20 6.89 21.21
C LYS A 46 -16.51 5.44 20.85
N GLU A 47 -17.72 5.18 20.35
CA GLU A 47 -18.21 3.84 20.03
C GLU A 47 -18.08 3.53 18.54
N PHE A 48 -17.42 2.41 18.23
CA PHE A 48 -17.25 1.87 16.88
C PHE A 48 -17.92 0.50 16.75
N HIS A 49 -18.33 0.13 15.54
CA HIS A 49 -18.82 -1.22 15.25
C HIS A 49 -18.06 -1.83 14.09
N LEU A 50 -17.19 -2.78 14.42
CA LEU A 50 -16.38 -3.54 13.49
C LEU A 50 -17.04 -4.90 13.24
N VAL A 51 -17.14 -5.32 11.98
CA VAL A 51 -17.79 -6.58 11.58
C VAL A 51 -16.83 -7.42 10.79
N ALA A 52 -16.34 -8.52 11.36
CA ALA A 52 -15.52 -9.50 10.67
C ALA A 52 -16.40 -10.35 9.74
N GLU A 53 -16.15 -10.35 8.44
CA GLU A 53 -16.98 -11.05 7.46
C GLU A 53 -16.21 -11.45 6.18
N PRO A 54 -16.67 -12.46 5.42
CA PRO A 54 -16.20 -12.67 4.05
C PRO A 54 -16.55 -11.46 3.17
N VAL A 55 -15.64 -11.08 2.28
CA VAL A 55 -15.76 -9.91 1.41
C VAL A 55 -15.28 -10.24 -0.01
N GLU A 56 -15.87 -9.57 -0.99
CA GLU A 56 -15.37 -9.56 -2.36
C GLU A 56 -14.60 -8.25 -2.58
N ARG A 57 -13.32 -8.34 -2.88
CA ARG A 57 -12.44 -7.19 -3.05
C ARG A 57 -11.91 -7.14 -4.48
N GLU A 58 -12.30 -6.12 -5.22
CA GLU A 58 -11.66 -5.78 -6.49
C GLU A 58 -10.21 -5.34 -6.20
N LEU A 59 -9.22 -6.10 -6.70
CA LEU A 59 -7.81 -5.72 -6.60
C LEU A 59 -7.45 -4.67 -7.67
N ALA A 60 -8.03 -4.83 -8.86
CA ALA A 60 -7.96 -3.93 -10.00
C ALA A 60 -9.12 -4.27 -10.97
N ASP A 61 -9.41 -3.40 -11.94
CA ASP A 61 -10.43 -3.63 -12.96
C ASP A 61 -10.17 -4.95 -13.70
N GLY A 62 -11.13 -5.88 -13.62
CA GLY A 62 -11.02 -7.23 -14.16
C GLY A 62 -10.38 -8.28 -13.24
N MET A 63 -10.05 -7.96 -11.98
CA MET A 63 -9.58 -8.92 -10.99
C MET A 63 -10.16 -8.68 -9.59
N THR A 64 -10.92 -9.67 -9.11
CA THR A 64 -11.54 -9.73 -7.79
C THR A 64 -10.97 -10.87 -6.97
N ALA A 65 -10.71 -10.61 -5.69
CA ALA A 65 -10.34 -11.62 -4.71
C ALA A 65 -11.47 -11.82 -3.69
N TYR A 66 -11.75 -13.08 -3.35
CA TYR A 66 -12.63 -13.46 -2.25
C TYR A 66 -11.79 -13.58 -0.99
N LEU A 67 -11.93 -12.56 -0.14
CA LEU A 67 -11.10 -12.32 1.03
C LEU A 67 -11.97 -12.37 2.30
N TRP A 68 -11.32 -12.30 3.45
CA TRP A 68 -11.97 -11.97 4.71
C TRP A 68 -11.51 -10.58 5.15
N GLY A 69 -12.42 -9.83 5.73
CA GLY A 69 -12.20 -8.43 6.01
C GLY A 69 -13.09 -7.90 7.11
N TYR A 70 -13.18 -6.58 7.15
CA TYR A 70 -14.03 -5.88 8.10
C TYR A 70 -14.96 -4.90 7.39
N ASN A 71 -16.24 -4.91 7.76
CA ASN A 71 -17.23 -3.92 7.30
C ASN A 71 -17.34 -3.81 5.76
N GLY A 72 -17.26 -4.94 5.06
CA GLY A 72 -17.38 -5.01 3.60
C GLY A 72 -16.08 -4.85 2.80
N GLN A 73 -14.93 -4.61 3.45
CA GLN A 73 -13.64 -4.47 2.75
C GLN A 73 -12.50 -5.31 3.36
N SER A 74 -11.54 -5.64 2.51
CA SER A 74 -10.17 -5.99 2.88
C SER A 74 -9.25 -5.00 2.14
N THR A 75 -8.32 -4.31 2.79
CA THR A 75 -8.19 -4.21 4.26
C THR A 75 -9.43 -3.57 4.90
N GLY A 76 -9.62 -3.77 6.20
CA GLY A 76 -10.70 -3.15 6.96
C GLY A 76 -10.56 -1.62 7.06
N PRO A 77 -11.62 -0.93 7.52
CA PRO A 77 -11.61 0.52 7.64
C PRO A 77 -10.57 1.03 8.63
N THR A 78 -10.07 2.24 8.40
CA THR A 78 -9.19 2.90 9.36
C THR A 78 -9.98 3.33 10.59
N ILE A 79 -9.51 2.99 11.79
CA ILE A 79 -10.08 3.50 13.04
C ILE A 79 -9.30 4.75 13.43
N GLU A 80 -10.00 5.88 13.60
CA GLU A 80 -9.37 7.15 13.97
C GLU A 80 -9.90 7.68 15.31
N ALA A 81 -8.97 8.07 16.17
CA ALA A 81 -9.28 8.69 17.44
C ALA A 81 -8.19 9.68 17.87
N VAL A 82 -8.38 10.37 18.98
CA VAL A 82 -7.42 11.32 19.54
C VAL A 82 -6.87 10.76 20.85
N GLU A 83 -5.59 10.97 21.12
CA GLU A 83 -4.96 10.62 22.39
C GLU A 83 -5.75 11.22 23.57
N GLY A 84 -6.10 10.36 24.53
CA GLY A 84 -6.97 10.65 25.66
C GLY A 84 -8.43 10.20 25.46
N ASP A 85 -8.86 9.86 24.24
CA ASP A 85 -10.19 9.28 24.01
C ASP A 85 -10.32 7.93 24.72
N ARG A 86 -11.50 7.70 25.30
CA ARG A 86 -11.96 6.35 25.66
C ARG A 86 -12.73 5.76 24.50
N VAL A 87 -12.30 4.60 24.01
CA VAL A 87 -12.94 3.90 22.89
C VAL A 87 -13.68 2.66 23.36
N ARG A 88 -14.80 2.36 22.71
CA ARG A 88 -15.54 1.10 22.84
C ARG A 88 -15.81 0.53 21.47
N ILE A 89 -15.22 -0.62 21.17
CA ILE A 89 -15.29 -1.24 19.85
C ILE A 89 -16.10 -2.53 19.97
N TYR A 90 -17.27 -2.53 19.34
CA TYR A 90 -18.10 -3.72 19.20
C TYR A 90 -17.57 -4.52 18.01
N VAL A 91 -17.17 -5.76 18.24
CA VAL A 91 -16.66 -6.65 17.18
C VAL A 91 -17.66 -7.78 16.98
N THR A 92 -18.37 -7.76 15.85
CA THR A 92 -19.30 -8.82 15.46
C THR A 92 -18.62 -9.79 14.51
N ASN A 93 -18.67 -11.07 14.84
CA ASN A 93 -18.10 -12.13 14.01
C ASN A 93 -19.17 -12.74 13.09
N LYS A 94 -19.03 -12.57 11.78
CA LYS A 94 -19.82 -13.26 10.74
C LYS A 94 -19.00 -14.29 9.94
N LEU A 95 -17.76 -14.57 10.34
CA LEU A 95 -16.95 -15.63 9.76
C LEU A 95 -17.51 -17.01 10.12
N PRO A 96 -17.16 -18.06 9.35
CA PRO A 96 -17.55 -19.44 9.68
C PRO A 96 -16.85 -20.01 10.91
N GLU A 97 -15.85 -19.31 11.46
CA GLU A 97 -15.03 -19.76 12.59
C GLU A 97 -14.83 -18.69 13.67
N GLY A 98 -14.17 -19.06 14.77
CA GLY A 98 -13.86 -18.13 15.85
C GLY A 98 -12.83 -17.07 15.45
N THR A 99 -13.01 -15.84 15.90
CA THR A 99 -12.07 -14.73 15.64
C THR A 99 -11.81 -13.94 16.91
N THR A 100 -10.84 -13.04 16.87
CA THR A 100 -10.59 -11.99 17.85
C THR A 100 -10.00 -10.78 17.11
N VAL A 101 -9.73 -9.68 17.80
CA VAL A 101 -9.01 -8.54 17.21
C VAL A 101 -7.95 -8.09 18.18
N HIS A 102 -6.69 -8.23 17.79
CA HIS A 102 -5.54 -7.67 18.46
C HIS A 102 -5.27 -6.24 17.97
N TRP A 103 -4.91 -5.36 18.89
CA TRP A 103 -4.71 -3.93 18.67
C TRP A 103 -3.22 -3.61 18.63
N HIS A 104 -2.59 -3.98 17.52
CA HIS A 104 -1.15 -3.99 17.34
C HIS A 104 -0.49 -2.63 17.64
N GLY A 105 0.36 -2.63 18.67
CA GLY A 105 1.13 -1.48 19.11
C GLY A 105 0.43 -0.57 20.12
N LEU A 106 -0.86 -0.78 20.42
CA LEU A 106 -1.57 -0.01 21.46
C LEU A 106 -1.21 -0.48 22.87
N ILE A 107 -1.17 0.46 23.82
CA ILE A 107 -0.99 0.14 25.25
C ILE A 107 -2.38 0.13 25.88
N LEU A 108 -2.82 -1.05 26.34
CA LEU A 108 -4.17 -1.30 26.81
C LEU A 108 -4.18 -2.31 27.98
N PRO A 109 -5.29 -2.45 28.73
CA PRO A 109 -5.43 -3.51 29.72
C PRO A 109 -5.32 -4.89 29.08
N SER A 110 -4.54 -5.81 29.66
CA SER A 110 -4.23 -7.11 29.05
C SER A 110 -5.44 -7.96 28.67
N GLY A 111 -6.57 -7.82 29.36
CA GLY A 111 -7.82 -8.50 29.02
C GLY A 111 -8.49 -8.01 27.73
N MET A 112 -8.07 -6.86 27.19
CA MET A 112 -8.56 -6.26 25.95
C MET A 112 -7.61 -6.51 24.76
N ASP A 113 -6.57 -7.31 24.94
CA ASP A 113 -5.48 -7.47 23.98
C ASP A 113 -5.83 -8.28 22.73
N GLY A 114 -6.92 -9.06 22.74
CA GLY A 114 -7.37 -9.75 21.54
C GLY A 114 -6.72 -11.10 21.25
N VAL A 115 -5.88 -11.65 22.12
CA VAL A 115 -5.24 -12.96 21.94
C VAL A 115 -6.14 -14.09 22.46
N SER A 116 -6.68 -14.90 21.53
CA SER A 116 -7.60 -15.99 21.88
C SER A 116 -6.94 -17.01 22.82
N GLY A 117 -7.58 -17.26 23.96
CA GLY A 117 -7.11 -18.22 24.97
C GLY A 117 -6.06 -17.67 25.93
N LEU A 118 -5.50 -16.48 25.68
CA LEU A 118 -4.57 -15.80 26.58
C LEU A 118 -5.25 -14.60 27.27
N SER A 119 -5.73 -13.62 26.49
CA SER A 119 -6.37 -12.41 27.03
C SER A 119 -7.86 -12.62 27.31
N HIS A 120 -8.56 -13.34 26.41
CA HIS A 120 -9.97 -13.70 26.55
C HIS A 120 -10.34 -14.87 25.59
N PRO A 121 -11.53 -15.48 25.71
CA PRO A 121 -12.01 -16.50 24.77
C PRO A 121 -12.20 -15.94 23.35
N SER A 122 -12.09 -16.79 22.33
CA SER A 122 -12.46 -16.43 20.94
C SER A 122 -13.92 -15.95 20.85
N ILE A 123 -14.19 -15.03 19.92
CA ILE A 123 -15.53 -14.57 19.54
C ILE A 123 -16.15 -15.64 18.63
N PRO A 124 -17.15 -16.41 19.07
CA PRO A 124 -17.76 -17.44 18.22
C PRO A 124 -18.53 -16.83 17.03
N PRO A 125 -18.76 -17.59 15.95
CA PRO A 125 -19.63 -17.16 14.85
C PRO A 125 -20.98 -16.63 15.34
N GLY A 126 -21.41 -15.50 14.78
CA GLY A 126 -22.66 -14.81 15.10
C GLY A 126 -22.67 -14.10 16.45
N LYS A 127 -21.54 -14.00 17.16
CA LYS A 127 -21.43 -13.29 18.45
C LYS A 127 -20.72 -11.96 18.30
N THR A 128 -21.01 -11.07 19.24
CA THR A 128 -20.40 -9.74 19.34
C THR A 128 -19.68 -9.62 20.69
N PHE A 129 -18.41 -9.25 20.67
CA PHE A 129 -17.63 -8.91 21.86
C PHE A 129 -17.35 -7.41 21.90
N ILE A 130 -17.00 -6.90 23.08
CA ILE A 130 -16.74 -5.48 23.31
C ILE A 130 -15.30 -5.33 23.82
N TYR A 131 -14.53 -4.50 23.13
CA TYR A 131 -13.24 -4.02 23.59
C TYR A 131 -13.40 -2.59 24.08
N GLU A 132 -12.93 -2.27 25.29
CA GLU A 132 -13.06 -0.92 25.83
C GLU A 132 -11.81 -0.53 26.61
N PHE A 133 -11.15 0.54 26.18
CA PHE A 133 -9.90 1.01 26.76
C PHE A 133 -9.65 2.49 26.44
N ASP A 134 -8.71 3.09 27.17
CA ASP A 134 -8.28 4.47 26.99
C ASP A 134 -7.08 4.53 26.05
N LEU A 135 -7.06 5.51 25.14
CA LEU A 135 -5.95 5.72 24.21
C LEU A 135 -4.90 6.63 24.84
N ILE A 136 -3.86 6.04 25.42
CA ILE A 136 -2.87 6.79 26.22
C ILE A 136 -1.65 7.27 25.42
N LYS A 137 -1.56 6.98 24.12
CA LYS A 137 -0.50 7.45 23.24
C LYS A 137 -1.01 7.67 21.81
N SER A 138 -0.50 8.71 21.16
CA SER A 138 -0.69 8.95 19.73
C SER A 138 0.33 8.20 18.86
N GLY A 139 -0.01 7.98 17.59
CA GLY A 139 0.82 7.30 16.62
C GLY A 139 0.03 6.58 15.52
N THR A 140 0.75 5.79 14.73
CA THR A 140 0.19 4.87 13.73
C THR A 140 0.20 3.45 14.30
N PHE A 141 -0.95 2.80 14.34
CA PHE A 141 -1.17 1.45 14.85
C PHE A 141 -1.89 0.58 13.80
N MET A 142 -1.98 -0.72 14.06
CA MET A 142 -2.74 -1.65 13.23
C MET A 142 -3.71 -2.43 14.10
N TYR A 143 -4.66 -3.11 13.46
CA TYR A 143 -5.44 -4.14 14.11
C TYR A 143 -5.58 -5.34 13.18
N HIS A 144 -5.56 -6.54 13.76
CA HIS A 144 -5.61 -7.79 13.00
C HIS A 144 -6.12 -8.91 13.90
N PRO A 145 -6.63 -10.03 13.33
CA PRO A 145 -7.09 -11.14 14.12
C PRO A 145 -5.93 -11.82 14.85
N HIS A 146 -6.26 -12.39 16.01
CA HIS A 146 -5.39 -13.29 16.75
C HIS A 146 -6.17 -14.55 17.20
N GLY A 147 -7.18 -14.90 16.38
CA GLY A 147 -7.88 -16.18 16.37
C GLY A 147 -7.77 -16.73 14.95
N ASP A 148 -7.35 -17.99 14.81
CA ASP A 148 -6.84 -18.58 13.56
C ASP A 148 -6.08 -17.59 12.66
N GLU A 149 -5.06 -16.95 13.26
CA GLU A 149 -4.31 -15.85 12.64
C GLU A 149 -3.75 -16.23 11.26
N MET A 150 -3.29 -17.47 11.10
CA MET A 150 -2.74 -17.98 9.84
C MET A 150 -3.78 -17.86 8.72
N THR A 151 -4.97 -18.43 8.91
CA THR A 151 -6.04 -18.38 7.91
C THR A 151 -6.54 -16.95 7.72
N GLN A 152 -6.87 -16.26 8.81
CA GLN A 152 -7.58 -14.97 8.73
C GLN A 152 -6.69 -13.86 8.14
N MET A 153 -5.41 -13.79 8.51
CA MET A 153 -4.49 -12.82 7.91
C MET A 153 -4.15 -13.17 6.46
N ALA A 154 -3.95 -14.46 6.12
CA ALA A 154 -3.70 -14.87 4.74
C ALA A 154 -4.90 -14.59 3.81
N MET A 155 -6.11 -14.59 4.37
CA MET A 155 -7.34 -14.15 3.69
C MET A 155 -7.49 -12.62 3.64
N GLY A 156 -6.54 -11.83 4.14
CA GLY A 156 -6.53 -10.37 4.01
C GLY A 156 -7.18 -9.59 5.17
N MET A 157 -7.46 -10.24 6.29
CA MET A 157 -8.18 -9.64 7.40
C MET A 157 -7.24 -8.84 8.30
N MET A 158 -7.21 -7.53 8.12
CA MET A 158 -6.40 -6.58 8.89
C MET A 158 -6.85 -5.15 8.60
N GLY A 159 -6.44 -4.18 9.41
CA GLY A 159 -6.69 -2.77 9.16
C GLY A 159 -5.80 -1.85 9.99
N MET A 160 -6.00 -0.55 9.85
CA MET A 160 -5.16 0.47 10.47
C MET A 160 -5.89 1.20 11.58
N PHE A 161 -5.14 1.62 12.60
CA PHE A 161 -5.66 2.42 13.72
C PHE A 161 -4.76 3.64 13.89
N VAL A 162 -5.28 4.83 13.65
CA VAL A 162 -4.54 6.09 13.85
C VAL A 162 -5.04 6.78 15.12
N VAL A 163 -4.11 7.08 16.02
CA VAL A 163 -4.39 7.92 17.19
C VAL A 163 -3.69 9.26 16.98
N HIS A 164 -4.48 10.29 16.71
CA HIS A 164 -3.99 11.65 16.53
C HIS A 164 -3.47 12.23 17.86
N PRO A 165 -2.42 13.06 17.83
CA PRO A 165 -1.96 13.77 19.02
C PRO A 165 -3.06 14.57 19.69
N LYS A 166 -3.04 14.63 21.02
CA LYS A 166 -3.96 15.47 21.78
C LYS A 166 -3.74 16.96 21.53
N ASP A 167 -2.48 17.35 21.34
CA ASP A 167 -2.11 18.68 20.90
C ASP A 167 -2.21 18.75 19.37
N PRO A 168 -3.16 19.50 18.80
CA PRO A 168 -3.38 19.56 17.36
C PRO A 168 -2.20 20.15 16.59
N ASP A 169 -1.30 20.89 17.23
CA ASP A 169 -0.13 21.48 16.59
C ASP A 169 1.08 20.54 16.58
N PHE A 170 1.06 19.50 17.42
CA PHE A 170 2.14 18.52 17.48
C PHE A 170 2.16 17.64 16.22
N MET A 171 3.27 17.66 15.48
CA MET A 171 3.47 16.86 14.27
C MET A 171 2.38 17.11 13.18
N ARG A 172 1.84 18.33 13.13
CA ARG A 172 0.82 18.76 12.15
C ARG A 172 1.34 18.67 10.70
N VAL A 173 0.48 18.15 9.82
CA VAL A 173 0.68 18.09 8.37
C VAL A 173 -0.59 18.53 7.64
N ASP A 174 -0.44 19.00 6.41
CA ASP A 174 -1.52 19.49 5.55
C ASP A 174 -2.21 18.33 4.83
N ARG A 175 -1.45 17.27 4.50
CA ARG A 175 -1.94 16.01 3.92
C ARG A 175 -1.41 14.83 4.69
N ASP A 176 -2.26 13.86 5.02
CA ASP A 176 -1.90 12.63 5.71
C ASP A 176 -2.46 11.44 4.94
N PHE A 177 -1.59 10.63 4.34
CA PHE A 177 -1.95 9.46 3.55
C PHE A 177 -1.62 8.17 4.28
N LEU A 178 -2.37 7.12 4.01
CA LEU A 178 -2.17 5.82 4.62
C LEU A 178 -2.22 4.68 3.62
N ILE A 179 -1.23 3.79 3.76
CA ILE A 179 -1.02 2.60 2.95
C ILE A 179 -0.79 1.42 3.89
N MET A 180 -1.56 0.36 3.71
CA MET A 180 -1.34 -0.94 4.34
C MET A 180 -0.84 -1.91 3.28
N LEU A 181 0.26 -2.58 3.55
CA LEU A 181 0.86 -3.53 2.61
C LEU A 181 0.28 -4.92 2.82
N ASN A 182 -0.20 -5.54 1.74
CA ASN A 182 -0.67 -6.93 1.74
C ASN A 182 0.03 -7.73 0.63
N ALA A 183 -0.04 -9.06 0.77
CA ALA A 183 0.47 -9.99 -0.22
C ALA A 183 -0.46 -11.19 -0.31
N TYR A 184 -0.67 -11.69 -1.53
CA TYR A 184 -1.50 -12.86 -1.78
C TYR A 184 -0.83 -13.79 -2.78
N ASP A 185 -1.23 -15.05 -2.75
CA ASP A 185 -0.92 -16.03 -3.79
C ASP A 185 -2.25 -16.46 -4.42
N ILE A 186 -2.59 -15.88 -5.56
CA ILE A 186 -3.84 -16.14 -6.28
C ILE A 186 -3.50 -16.69 -7.64
N ASP A 187 -3.94 -17.91 -7.93
CA ASP A 187 -3.72 -18.51 -9.25
C ASP A 187 -4.50 -17.73 -10.32
N PRO A 188 -3.92 -17.48 -11.51
CA PRO A 188 -4.66 -16.93 -12.64
C PRO A 188 -5.94 -17.71 -12.91
N GLY A 189 -7.07 -17.01 -13.10
CA GLY A 189 -8.38 -17.66 -13.27
C GLY A 189 -9.16 -17.93 -11.97
N THR A 190 -8.54 -17.69 -10.81
CA THR A 190 -9.13 -18.02 -9.50
C THR A 190 -9.35 -16.78 -8.65
N TYR A 191 -10.15 -16.91 -7.59
CA TYR A 191 -10.60 -15.80 -6.75
C TYR A 191 -10.10 -15.90 -5.30
N VAL A 192 -9.73 -17.09 -4.84
CA VAL A 192 -9.39 -17.33 -3.42
C VAL A 192 -7.87 -17.50 -3.29
N PRO A 193 -7.21 -16.80 -2.36
CA PRO A 193 -5.79 -16.98 -2.11
C PRO A 193 -5.43 -18.39 -1.61
N ARG A 194 -4.24 -18.87 -1.99
CA ARG A 194 -3.60 -20.05 -1.38
C ARG A 194 -3.06 -19.67 0.00
N ILE A 195 -3.87 -19.87 1.02
CA ILE A 195 -3.55 -19.47 2.41
C ILE A 195 -2.36 -20.20 3.04
N MET A 196 -1.91 -21.31 2.45
CA MET A 196 -0.76 -22.08 2.93
C MET A 196 0.59 -21.60 2.34
N THR A 197 0.57 -20.55 1.51
CA THR A 197 1.78 -20.00 0.90
C THR A 197 2.57 -19.19 1.93
N MET A 198 3.84 -19.57 2.11
CA MET A 198 4.70 -19.01 3.16
C MET A 198 5.51 -17.80 2.70
N THR A 199 6.10 -17.86 1.50
CA THR A 199 6.98 -16.78 0.99
C THR A 199 6.85 -16.53 -0.50
N ASP A 200 6.18 -17.43 -1.22
CA ASP A 200 6.12 -17.43 -2.69
C ASP A 200 4.87 -16.70 -3.21
N PHE A 201 4.61 -15.51 -2.67
CA PHE A 201 3.46 -14.70 -3.07
C PHE A 201 3.63 -14.17 -4.49
N ASN A 202 2.51 -14.03 -5.21
CA ASN A 202 2.49 -13.54 -6.59
C ASN A 202 1.77 -12.20 -6.75
N MET A 203 1.02 -11.76 -5.75
CA MET A 203 0.33 -10.46 -5.69
C MET A 203 0.89 -9.61 -4.56
N TRP A 204 1.23 -8.37 -4.86
CA TRP A 204 1.74 -7.38 -3.90
C TRP A 204 0.88 -6.12 -3.99
N THR A 205 0.22 -5.76 -2.89
CA THR A 205 -0.90 -4.82 -2.94
C THR A 205 -0.78 -3.72 -1.89
N TRP A 206 -1.40 -2.57 -2.17
CA TRP A 206 -1.63 -1.50 -1.21
C TRP A 206 -3.12 -1.46 -0.88
N ASN A 207 -3.49 -1.61 0.38
CA ASN A 207 -4.89 -1.65 0.84
C ASN A 207 -5.72 -2.65 0.01
N SER A 208 -5.14 -3.81 -0.29
CA SER A 208 -5.69 -4.82 -1.21
C SER A 208 -6.09 -4.27 -2.58
N ARG A 209 -5.26 -3.39 -3.15
CA ARG A 209 -5.32 -2.89 -4.53
C ARG A 209 -3.98 -3.03 -5.22
N ILE A 210 -4.01 -3.15 -6.53
CA ILE A 210 -2.82 -3.21 -7.40
C ILE A 210 -2.90 -2.16 -8.48
N PHE A 211 -1.73 -1.64 -8.88
CA PHE A 211 -1.63 -0.73 -10.01
C PHE A 211 -2.18 -1.40 -11.29
N PRO A 212 -3.03 -0.72 -12.09
CA PRO A 212 -3.14 0.74 -12.22
C PRO A 212 -4.22 1.39 -11.36
N ASP A 213 -4.98 0.64 -10.57
CA ASP A 213 -6.16 1.14 -9.88
C ASP A 213 -5.92 1.44 -8.39
N ILE A 214 -4.67 1.76 -8.07
CA ILE A 214 -4.29 2.42 -6.82
C ILE A 214 -4.40 3.93 -7.06
N ASP A 215 -5.14 4.63 -6.21
CA ASP A 215 -5.34 6.06 -6.33
C ASP A 215 -4.01 6.83 -6.15
N PRO A 216 -3.82 7.96 -6.85
CA PRO A 216 -2.64 8.81 -6.67
C PRO A 216 -2.67 9.57 -5.34
N LEU A 217 -1.49 9.96 -4.86
CA LEU A 217 -1.36 10.88 -3.73
C LEU A 217 -1.38 12.32 -4.27
N VAL A 218 -2.55 12.95 -4.24
CA VAL A 218 -2.76 14.30 -4.78
C VAL A 218 -2.50 15.36 -3.71
N VAL A 219 -1.59 16.28 -3.99
CA VAL A 219 -1.17 17.32 -3.02
C VAL A 219 -0.95 18.67 -3.69
N ASN A 220 -1.19 19.75 -2.94
CA ASN A 220 -0.86 21.09 -3.37
C ASN A 220 0.62 21.39 -3.15
N LYS A 221 1.19 22.23 -4.01
CA LYS A 221 2.56 22.71 -3.85
C LYS A 221 2.72 23.45 -2.52
N GLY A 222 3.72 23.04 -1.75
CA GLY A 222 4.02 23.57 -0.41
C GLY A 222 3.28 22.88 0.74
N ASP A 223 2.42 21.90 0.45
CA ASP A 223 1.81 21.06 1.50
C ASP A 223 2.93 20.33 2.27
N LYS A 224 2.82 20.30 3.60
CA LYS A 224 3.49 19.30 4.43
C LYS A 224 2.71 18.00 4.33
N VAL A 225 3.35 16.97 3.81
CA VAL A 225 2.72 15.69 3.51
C VAL A 225 3.30 14.63 4.43
N ARG A 226 2.43 13.83 5.04
CA ARG A 226 2.77 12.58 5.73
C ARG A 226 2.29 11.39 4.92
N VAL A 227 3.11 10.36 4.84
CA VAL A 227 2.70 9.04 4.35
C VAL A 227 2.96 8.01 5.44
N ARG A 228 1.91 7.29 5.84
CA ARG A 228 1.93 6.22 6.83
C ARG A 228 1.88 4.89 6.12
N VAL A 229 2.80 3.99 6.44
CA VAL A 229 2.87 2.66 5.85
C VAL A 229 2.91 1.61 6.95
N GLY A 230 1.97 0.66 6.94
CA GLY A 230 1.95 -0.52 7.81
C GLY A 230 2.20 -1.80 7.02
N ASN A 231 2.90 -2.76 7.61
CA ASN A 231 3.23 -4.02 6.93
C ASN A 231 2.93 -5.24 7.81
N LEU A 232 1.97 -6.05 7.37
CA LEU A 232 1.69 -7.37 7.93
C LEU A 232 1.96 -8.51 6.93
N THR A 233 2.65 -8.22 5.82
CA THR A 233 3.11 -9.27 4.90
C THR A 233 4.29 -10.03 5.52
N MET A 234 4.65 -11.18 4.94
CA MET A 234 5.77 -12.00 5.43
C MET A 234 7.14 -11.54 4.90
N THR A 235 7.25 -10.34 4.34
CA THR A 235 8.51 -9.77 3.88
C THR A 235 8.57 -8.26 4.10
N ASN A 236 9.78 -7.70 4.20
CA ASN A 236 9.96 -6.25 4.28
C ASN A 236 9.69 -5.57 2.94
N HIS A 237 9.37 -4.28 2.95
CA HIS A 237 9.13 -3.51 1.72
C HIS A 237 9.88 -2.17 1.76
N PRO A 238 10.91 -1.98 0.93
CA PRO A 238 11.54 -0.67 0.78
C PRO A 238 10.63 0.23 -0.08
N ILE A 239 9.93 1.18 0.51
CA ILE A 239 9.09 2.14 -0.22
C ILE A 239 9.95 3.30 -0.66
N HIS A 240 10.09 3.48 -1.98
CA HIS A 240 10.87 4.54 -2.61
C HIS A 240 9.94 5.63 -3.17
N MET A 241 10.28 6.88 -2.89
CA MET A 241 9.61 8.06 -3.44
C MET A 241 10.57 8.83 -4.35
N HIS A 242 10.14 9.08 -5.58
CA HIS A 242 10.90 9.88 -6.54
C HIS A 242 10.75 11.37 -6.24
N GLY A 243 11.71 12.18 -6.71
CA GLY A 243 11.63 13.64 -6.68
C GLY A 243 11.89 14.32 -5.32
N TYR A 244 11.92 13.56 -4.23
CA TYR A 244 11.98 14.11 -2.88
C TYR A 244 12.86 13.26 -1.96
N ASP A 245 13.62 13.92 -1.10
CA ASP A 245 14.00 13.38 0.20
C ASP A 245 12.91 13.64 1.24
N PHE A 246 12.82 12.77 2.23
CA PHE A 246 11.84 12.85 3.31
C PHE A 246 12.47 12.49 4.65
N LYS A 247 11.82 12.87 5.76
CA LYS A 247 12.27 12.50 7.11
C LYS A 247 11.38 11.41 7.68
N VAL A 248 11.98 10.41 8.32
CA VAL A 248 11.20 9.40 9.08
C VAL A 248 10.76 9.99 10.42
N THR A 249 9.45 10.10 10.62
CA THR A 249 8.84 10.88 11.72
C THR A 249 8.07 10.03 12.73
N CYS A 250 7.71 8.79 12.37
CA CYS A 250 7.04 7.85 13.27
C CYS A 250 7.51 6.43 13.00
N THR A 251 7.60 5.62 14.06
CA THR A 251 7.77 4.16 14.00
C THR A 251 6.60 3.47 14.69
N ASP A 252 6.64 2.14 14.75
CA ASP A 252 5.76 1.29 15.56
C ASP A 252 5.82 1.60 17.07
N GLY A 253 6.92 2.24 17.52
CA GLY A 253 7.06 2.77 18.88
C GLY A 253 6.36 4.12 19.12
N GLY A 254 5.89 4.80 18.07
CA GLY A 254 5.34 6.16 18.12
C GLY A 254 6.23 7.20 17.43
N TRP A 255 6.04 8.46 17.79
CA TRP A 255 6.72 9.61 17.16
C TRP A 255 8.23 9.61 17.42
N VAL A 256 9.03 9.87 16.38
CA VAL A 256 10.48 10.03 16.47
C VAL A 256 10.80 11.48 16.85
N PRO A 257 11.56 11.72 17.94
CA PRO A 257 11.98 13.07 18.31
C PRO A 257 12.72 13.76 17.16
N GLU A 258 12.50 15.06 16.95
CA GLU A 258 13.05 15.80 15.80
C GLU A 258 14.57 15.61 15.61
N ALA A 259 15.33 15.62 16.72
CA ALA A 259 16.79 15.43 16.70
C ALA A 259 17.25 14.01 16.29
N ALA A 260 16.33 13.04 16.27
CA ALA A 260 16.60 11.65 15.90
C ALA A 260 15.93 11.27 14.56
N GLN A 261 15.19 12.17 13.92
CA GLN A 261 14.66 11.96 12.58
C GLN A 261 15.81 11.97 11.58
N TRP A 262 15.75 11.08 10.58
CA TRP A 262 16.80 10.97 9.56
C TRP A 262 16.22 11.11 8.16
N PRO A 263 16.99 11.67 7.21
CA PRO A 263 16.56 11.80 5.82
C PRO A 263 16.69 10.46 5.08
N GLU A 264 15.76 10.19 4.17
CA GLU A 264 15.75 9.05 3.27
C GLU A 264 15.12 9.43 1.92
N VAL A 265 15.33 8.57 0.92
CA VAL A 265 14.52 8.52 -0.32
C VAL A 265 13.80 7.17 -0.48
N SER A 266 14.24 6.18 0.29
CA SER A 266 13.69 4.82 0.31
C SER A 266 13.66 4.33 1.75
N ILE A 267 12.48 4.05 2.27
CA ILE A 267 12.30 3.60 3.66
C ILE A 267 11.92 2.12 3.70
N ASP A 268 12.67 1.33 4.46
CA ASP A 268 12.29 -0.06 4.72
C ASP A 268 11.13 -0.13 5.72
N ILE A 269 10.10 -0.90 5.36
CA ILE A 269 8.97 -1.22 6.24
C ILE A 269 9.08 -2.71 6.65
N PRO A 270 9.61 -3.00 7.86
CA PRO A 270 9.75 -4.38 8.34
C PRO A 270 8.41 -5.08 8.53
N VAL A 271 8.43 -6.41 8.61
CA VAL A 271 7.26 -7.23 8.96
C VAL A 271 6.79 -6.89 10.37
N GLY A 272 5.49 -6.67 10.53
CA GLY A 272 4.88 -6.31 11.82
C GLY A 272 5.19 -4.88 12.26
N ALA A 273 5.74 -4.04 11.38
CA ALA A 273 6.13 -2.68 11.72
C ALA A 273 5.33 -1.63 10.93
N MET A 274 5.37 -0.41 11.43
CA MET A 274 4.81 0.76 10.79
C MET A 274 5.88 1.84 10.71
N ARG A 275 5.82 2.64 9.64
CA ARG A 275 6.59 3.88 9.54
C ARG A 275 5.69 4.99 9.06
N ALA A 276 5.96 6.20 9.52
CA ALA A 276 5.51 7.41 8.84
C ALA A 276 6.71 8.25 8.47
N TYR A 277 6.64 8.89 7.32
CA TYR A 277 7.61 9.87 6.88
C TYR A 277 6.92 11.12 6.38
N ASP A 278 7.61 12.25 6.52
CA ASP A 278 7.10 13.56 6.18
C ASP A 278 8.02 14.24 5.14
N PHE A 279 7.43 14.94 4.18
CA PHE A 279 8.13 15.80 3.22
C PHE A 279 7.32 17.07 2.93
N VAL A 280 7.95 18.05 2.29
CA VAL A 280 7.27 19.27 1.81
C VAL A 280 7.18 19.19 0.30
N ALA A 281 5.98 19.30 -0.26
CA ALA A 281 5.71 19.13 -1.68
C ALA A 281 6.09 20.36 -2.52
N ASP A 282 7.37 20.73 -2.55
CA ASP A 282 7.86 21.96 -3.20
C ASP A 282 8.16 21.83 -4.71
N HIS A 283 8.17 20.60 -5.25
CA HIS A 283 8.52 20.27 -6.63
C HIS A 283 7.29 19.75 -7.41
N PRO A 284 6.59 20.62 -8.17
CA PRO A 284 5.51 20.22 -9.06
C PRO A 284 5.94 19.12 -10.02
N GLY A 285 5.05 18.16 -10.26
CA GLY A 285 5.38 16.99 -11.08
C GLY A 285 4.50 15.80 -10.79
N ASP A 286 4.72 14.75 -11.57
CA ASP A 286 4.21 13.41 -11.32
C ASP A 286 5.38 12.52 -10.92
N TRP A 287 5.42 12.15 -9.64
CA TRP A 287 6.54 11.44 -9.03
C TRP A 287 6.12 10.01 -8.66
N ALA A 288 6.84 9.02 -9.17
CA ALA A 288 6.56 7.63 -8.84
C ALA A 288 6.79 7.38 -7.33
N ILE A 289 5.91 6.59 -6.73
CA ILE A 289 6.08 6.02 -5.40
C ILE A 289 5.78 4.53 -5.48
N HIS A 290 6.72 3.71 -5.02
CA HIS A 290 6.59 2.26 -5.21
C HIS A 290 7.45 1.44 -4.24
N CYS A 291 7.11 0.16 -4.09
CA CYS A 291 8.04 -0.78 -3.46
C CYS A 291 9.26 -0.98 -4.37
N HIS A 292 10.47 -0.95 -3.82
CA HIS A 292 11.71 -1.04 -4.59
C HIS A 292 12.23 -2.48 -4.72
N LYS A 293 11.42 -3.47 -4.36
CA LYS A 293 11.62 -4.86 -4.79
C LYS A 293 10.99 -5.01 -6.17
N SER A 294 11.80 -5.23 -7.21
CA SER A 294 11.34 -5.20 -8.60
C SER A 294 10.15 -6.12 -8.90
N HIS A 295 10.05 -7.26 -8.23
CA HIS A 295 8.92 -8.19 -8.40
C HIS A 295 7.63 -7.71 -7.71
N HIS A 296 7.72 -6.76 -6.78
CA HIS A 296 6.56 -6.22 -6.06
C HIS A 296 5.88 -5.09 -6.86
N THR A 297 6.56 -4.57 -7.88
CA THR A 297 6.00 -3.62 -8.86
C THR A 297 5.57 -4.32 -10.14
N MET A 298 5.16 -5.58 -10.02
CA MET A 298 4.61 -6.41 -11.08
C MET A 298 3.31 -7.04 -10.55
N ASN A 299 2.34 -7.27 -11.44
CA ASN A 299 1.12 -8.02 -11.14
C ASN A 299 1.42 -9.54 -11.22
N ALA A 300 0.52 -10.34 -11.80
CA ALA A 300 0.63 -11.80 -11.80
C ALA A 300 1.95 -12.31 -12.39
N MET A 301 2.90 -12.60 -11.50
CA MET A 301 4.20 -13.20 -11.80
C MET A 301 4.13 -14.71 -11.55
N GLY A 302 4.56 -15.50 -12.53
CA GLY A 302 4.84 -16.92 -12.34
C GLY A 302 6.30 -17.14 -12.01
N HIS A 303 6.60 -17.89 -10.95
CA HIS A 303 7.98 -18.20 -10.54
C HIS A 303 8.66 -19.28 -11.40
N ASP A 304 7.86 -20.08 -12.12
CA ASP A 304 8.34 -21.24 -12.88
C ASP A 304 8.62 -20.94 -14.37
N VAL A 305 8.67 -19.67 -14.78
CA VAL A 305 8.93 -19.31 -16.18
C VAL A 305 10.45 -19.30 -16.46
N PRO A 306 10.97 -20.10 -17.41
CA PRO A 306 12.39 -20.11 -17.72
C PRO A 306 12.91 -18.77 -18.28
N THR A 307 14.15 -18.40 -17.95
CA THR A 307 14.80 -17.22 -18.53
C THR A 307 15.16 -17.46 -20.00
N PHE A 308 14.66 -16.61 -20.90
CA PHE A 308 14.91 -16.70 -22.35
C PHE A 308 15.73 -15.53 -22.92
N ILE A 309 16.34 -14.70 -22.06
CA ILE A 309 17.15 -13.54 -22.48
C ILE A 309 18.29 -14.01 -23.37
N GLY A 310 18.38 -13.46 -24.58
CA GLY A 310 19.41 -13.83 -25.57
C GLY A 310 19.19 -15.17 -26.29
N VAL A 311 18.13 -15.93 -25.97
CA VAL A 311 17.82 -17.19 -26.64
C VAL A 311 17.10 -16.93 -27.96
N ASN A 312 17.67 -17.41 -29.08
CA ASN A 312 17.01 -17.34 -30.39
C ASN A 312 15.84 -18.35 -30.47
N LYS A 313 14.64 -17.88 -30.15
CA LYS A 313 13.41 -18.68 -30.22
C LYS A 313 12.78 -18.73 -31.61
N LYS A 314 13.30 -18.04 -32.64
CA LYS A 314 12.68 -18.00 -33.98
C LYS A 314 12.43 -19.39 -34.58
N PRO A 315 13.39 -20.34 -34.56
CA PRO A 315 13.17 -21.67 -35.12
C PRO A 315 12.12 -22.48 -34.35
N LEU A 316 12.07 -22.32 -33.03
CA LEU A 316 11.09 -23.01 -32.18
C LEU A 316 9.69 -22.40 -32.35
N ALA A 317 9.58 -21.08 -32.35
CA ALA A 317 8.32 -20.37 -32.56
C ALA A 317 7.71 -20.71 -33.93
N GLN A 318 8.52 -20.83 -34.99
CA GLN A 318 8.06 -21.27 -36.31
C GLN A 318 7.44 -22.68 -36.27
N LYS A 319 8.02 -23.61 -35.51
CA LYS A 319 7.46 -24.96 -35.34
C LYS A 319 6.17 -24.93 -34.51
N ILE A 320 6.13 -24.16 -33.41
CA ILE A 320 4.95 -24.05 -32.56
C ILE A 320 3.78 -23.43 -33.34
N ARG A 321 4.03 -22.41 -34.17
CA ARG A 321 3.02 -21.76 -35.01
C ARG A 321 2.36 -22.69 -36.05
N GLN A 322 2.96 -23.84 -36.35
CA GLN A 322 2.30 -24.85 -37.19
C GLN A 322 1.10 -25.50 -36.49
N PHE A 323 1.08 -25.50 -35.15
CA PHE A 323 0.01 -26.08 -34.33
C PHE A 323 -0.81 -25.01 -33.59
N GLN A 324 -0.18 -23.89 -33.23
CA GLN A 324 -0.82 -22.74 -32.57
C GLN A 324 -0.42 -21.45 -33.29
N PRO A 325 -1.14 -21.05 -34.35
CA PRO A 325 -0.77 -19.92 -35.21
C PRO A 325 -0.53 -18.59 -34.48
N GLU A 326 -1.22 -18.39 -33.35
CA GLU A 326 -1.17 -17.18 -32.53
C GLU A 326 0.01 -17.14 -31.55
N TYR A 327 0.86 -18.17 -31.50
CA TYR A 327 1.98 -18.22 -30.55
C TYR A 327 2.98 -17.06 -30.74
N MET A 328 3.20 -16.31 -29.66
CA MET A 328 4.17 -15.21 -29.59
C MET A 328 5.30 -15.55 -28.60
N PRO A 329 6.58 -15.56 -29.03
CA PRO A 329 7.68 -15.82 -28.12
C PRO A 329 7.94 -14.62 -27.19
N MET A 330 7.75 -14.80 -25.89
CA MET A 330 7.86 -13.74 -24.86
C MET A 330 9.25 -13.66 -24.23
N GLY A 331 9.77 -12.46 -23.93
CA GLY A 331 10.95 -12.29 -23.07
C GLY A 331 12.33 -12.50 -23.72
N THR A 332 12.49 -12.26 -25.03
CA THR A 332 13.82 -12.39 -25.69
C THR A 332 14.74 -11.20 -25.38
N SER A 333 14.20 -9.99 -25.33
CA SER A 333 14.94 -8.72 -25.18
C SER A 333 14.73 -8.07 -23.80
N GLY A 334 14.06 -8.75 -22.88
CA GLY A 334 13.55 -8.20 -21.62
C GLY A 334 12.03 -8.37 -21.51
N MET A 335 11.43 -7.92 -20.41
CA MET A 335 9.98 -8.04 -20.19
C MET A 335 9.16 -6.84 -20.67
N GLY A 336 9.76 -5.66 -20.87
CA GLY A 336 9.05 -4.43 -21.30
C GLY A 336 8.18 -4.60 -22.56
N ASP A 337 8.61 -5.42 -23.51
CA ASP A 337 7.84 -5.76 -24.72
C ASP A 337 6.43 -6.31 -24.39
N MET A 338 6.25 -6.96 -23.23
CA MET A 338 4.98 -7.52 -22.79
C MET A 338 3.94 -6.44 -22.41
N ALA A 339 4.37 -5.25 -21.99
CA ALA A 339 3.45 -4.18 -21.62
C ALA A 339 2.66 -3.61 -22.82
N LYS A 340 3.12 -3.89 -24.05
CA LYS A 340 2.48 -3.46 -25.31
C LYS A 340 1.75 -4.59 -26.03
N MET A 341 1.76 -5.81 -25.49
CA MET A 341 1.16 -6.98 -26.12
C MET A 341 -0.17 -7.32 -25.44
N GLU A 342 -1.25 -7.34 -26.21
CA GLU A 342 -2.53 -7.91 -25.78
C GLU A 342 -2.51 -9.41 -26.04
N MET A 343 -2.45 -10.20 -24.97
CA MET A 343 -2.63 -11.65 -25.02
C MET A 343 -3.92 -12.00 -24.27
N PRO A 344 -4.71 -12.98 -24.74
CA PRO A 344 -5.82 -13.50 -23.95
C PRO A 344 -5.28 -14.05 -22.62
N LEU A 345 -5.72 -13.45 -21.51
CA LEU A 345 -5.44 -13.93 -20.17
C LEU A 345 -6.61 -14.80 -19.68
N PRO A 346 -6.39 -15.71 -18.72
CA PRO A 346 -7.49 -16.30 -17.97
C PRO A 346 -8.37 -15.20 -17.38
N ASP A 347 -9.66 -15.48 -17.20
CA ASP A 347 -10.57 -14.58 -16.49
C ASP A 347 -9.98 -14.21 -15.11
N ASN A 348 -10.38 -13.08 -14.53
CA ASN A 348 -9.94 -12.67 -13.20
C ASN A 348 -8.41 -12.54 -13.03
N THR A 349 -7.70 -12.09 -14.07
CA THR A 349 -6.23 -11.97 -14.10
C THR A 349 -5.81 -10.67 -14.76
N ILE A 350 -4.96 -9.89 -14.10
CA ILE A 350 -4.39 -8.65 -14.66
C ILE A 350 -3.05 -8.93 -15.37
N PRO A 351 -2.75 -8.23 -16.48
CA PRO A 351 -1.42 -8.27 -17.08
C PRO A 351 -0.31 -7.94 -16.09
N MET A 352 0.80 -8.67 -16.20
CA MET A 352 1.99 -8.56 -15.36
C MET A 352 2.53 -7.13 -15.22
N MET A 353 2.48 -6.36 -16.30
CA MET A 353 2.75 -4.92 -16.31
C MET A 353 1.62 -4.23 -17.05
N THR A 354 1.24 -3.06 -16.57
CA THR A 354 0.07 -2.31 -17.00
C THR A 354 0.29 -0.81 -16.78
N GLY A 355 -0.78 -0.02 -16.90
CA GLY A 355 -0.81 1.42 -16.75
C GLY A 355 -0.27 2.18 -17.94
N TRP A 356 -0.90 3.32 -18.21
CA TRP A 356 -0.57 4.20 -19.33
C TRP A 356 -0.30 5.61 -18.82
N GLY A 357 0.88 6.13 -19.15
CA GLY A 357 1.26 7.51 -18.91
C GLY A 357 1.22 8.33 -20.21
N PRO A 358 1.59 9.62 -20.14
CA PRO A 358 1.54 10.53 -21.29
C PRO A 358 2.51 10.16 -22.42
N TYR A 359 3.49 9.28 -22.15
CA TYR A 359 4.52 8.85 -23.10
C TYR A 359 4.48 7.35 -23.45
N GLY A 360 3.40 6.64 -23.06
CA GLY A 360 3.22 5.21 -23.33
C GLY A 360 3.02 4.37 -22.07
N PRO A 361 3.23 3.04 -22.14
CA PRO A 361 3.04 2.16 -20.98
C PRO A 361 4.05 2.49 -19.88
N ILE A 362 3.59 2.46 -18.63
CA ILE A 362 4.45 2.71 -17.45
C ILE A 362 5.28 1.47 -17.11
N GLU A 363 4.87 0.30 -17.61
CA GLU A 363 5.56 -0.98 -17.41
C GLU A 363 5.67 -1.40 -15.93
N MET A 364 4.66 -1.04 -15.13
CA MET A 364 4.57 -1.33 -13.70
C MET A 364 3.28 -2.07 -13.35
N GLY A 365 3.21 -2.65 -12.16
CA GLY A 365 2.06 -3.31 -11.55
C GLY A 365 2.19 -3.30 -10.03
N GLY A 366 1.32 -4.03 -9.33
CA GLY A 366 1.44 -4.29 -7.89
C GLY A 366 1.50 -3.00 -7.05
N MET A 367 2.57 -2.87 -6.25
CA MET A 367 2.81 -1.78 -5.30
C MET A 367 3.42 -0.54 -5.98
N PHE A 368 2.65 0.15 -6.80
CA PHE A 368 3.04 1.38 -7.48
C PHE A 368 1.89 2.40 -7.49
N SER A 369 2.21 3.67 -7.29
CA SER A 369 1.31 4.80 -7.55
C SER A 369 2.13 6.06 -7.88
N VAL A 370 1.46 7.20 -8.00
CA VAL A 370 2.05 8.49 -8.34
C VAL A 370 1.67 9.53 -7.29
N VAL A 371 2.67 10.25 -6.79
CA VAL A 371 2.48 11.51 -6.06
C VAL A 371 2.31 12.62 -7.09
N LYS A 372 1.14 13.24 -7.12
CA LYS A 372 0.77 14.29 -8.06
C LYS A 372 0.79 15.64 -7.35
N VAL A 373 1.79 16.46 -7.66
CA VAL A 373 1.98 17.78 -7.04
C VAL A 373 1.56 18.87 -8.03
N ARG A 374 0.60 19.73 -7.65
CA ARG A 374 0.12 20.85 -8.47
C ARG A 374 -0.01 22.13 -7.64
N GLU A 375 -0.05 23.27 -8.31
CA GLU A 375 -0.44 24.53 -7.67
C GLU A 375 -1.96 24.71 -7.69
N GLY A 376 -2.53 25.22 -6.60
CA GLY A 376 -3.95 25.59 -6.51
C GLY A 376 -4.91 24.44 -6.21
N ILE A 377 -4.42 23.34 -5.62
CA ILE A 377 -5.31 22.28 -5.12
C ILE A 377 -5.83 22.67 -3.74
N ASP A 378 -7.15 22.64 -3.56
CA ASP A 378 -7.80 22.95 -2.28
C ASP A 378 -7.47 21.88 -1.22
N ALA A 379 -7.42 22.28 0.06
CA ALA A 379 -6.93 21.45 1.17
C ALA A 379 -7.70 20.13 1.39
N ASP A 380 -8.95 20.04 0.94
CA ASP A 380 -9.79 18.84 1.04
C ASP A 380 -10.11 18.22 -0.34
N ASP A 381 -9.48 18.71 -1.41
CA ASP A 381 -9.56 18.13 -2.76
C ASP A 381 -8.45 17.08 -2.94
N TYR A 382 -8.85 15.89 -3.37
CA TYR A 382 -7.99 14.73 -3.65
C TYR A 382 -8.26 14.14 -5.04
N SER A 383 -9.00 14.86 -5.89
CA SER A 383 -9.31 14.42 -7.24
C SER A 383 -8.04 14.37 -8.11
N ASP A 384 -7.94 13.38 -8.99
CA ASP A 384 -6.78 13.27 -9.89
C ASP A 384 -6.74 14.47 -10.86
N PRO A 385 -5.70 15.34 -10.81
CA PRO A 385 -5.59 16.49 -11.69
C PRO A 385 -5.15 16.13 -13.12
N GLY A 386 -4.98 14.84 -13.45
CA GLY A 386 -4.44 14.37 -14.71
C GLY A 386 -2.91 14.36 -14.73
N TRP A 387 -2.31 14.24 -15.92
CA TRP A 387 -0.86 14.18 -16.10
C TRP A 387 -0.21 15.56 -16.02
N TYR A 388 1.03 15.61 -15.51
CA TYR A 388 1.80 16.85 -15.41
C TYR A 388 2.41 17.23 -16.75
N ASP A 389 2.19 18.47 -17.18
CA ASP A 389 2.83 19.05 -18.36
C ASP A 389 4.21 19.61 -18.00
N ASN A 390 5.26 18.86 -18.34
CA ASN A 390 6.64 19.26 -18.06
C ASN A 390 7.02 20.57 -18.79
N PRO A 391 7.64 21.55 -18.11
CA PRO A 391 8.12 22.78 -18.74
C PRO A 391 9.16 22.54 -19.84
N PRO A 392 9.27 23.45 -20.84
CA PRO A 392 10.32 23.38 -21.85
C PRO A 392 11.73 23.35 -21.24
N GLY A 393 12.53 22.35 -21.61
CA GLY A 393 13.90 22.17 -21.11
C GLY A 393 14.02 21.23 -19.90
N GLU A 394 12.90 20.79 -19.32
CA GLU A 394 12.87 19.86 -18.18
C GLU A 394 12.57 18.41 -18.60
N MET A 395 12.64 18.11 -19.89
CA MET A 395 12.43 16.76 -20.44
C MET A 395 13.70 16.21 -21.07
N ALA A 396 13.91 14.90 -20.91
CA ALA A 396 14.87 14.16 -21.70
C ALA A 396 14.47 14.20 -23.18
N TYR A 397 15.47 14.26 -24.07
CA TYR A 397 15.27 14.30 -25.52
C TYR A 397 16.27 13.39 -26.22
N GLU A 398 15.93 12.96 -27.45
CA GLU A 398 16.79 12.11 -28.25
C GLU A 398 18.08 12.84 -28.65
N TRP A 399 19.23 12.19 -28.44
CA TRP A 399 20.49 12.65 -28.99
C TRP A 399 20.59 12.32 -30.49
N THR A 400 20.57 13.34 -31.34
CA THR A 400 20.62 13.19 -32.81
C THR A 400 22.02 13.40 -33.40
N GLY A 401 23.02 13.64 -32.56
CA GLY A 401 24.41 13.85 -32.97
C GLY A 401 25.18 12.54 -33.20
N LYS A 402 26.47 12.66 -33.58
CA LYS A 402 27.37 11.49 -33.65
C LYS A 402 27.63 10.97 -32.23
N LEU A 403 27.58 9.65 -32.07
CA LEU A 403 28.00 8.99 -30.84
C LEU A 403 29.54 8.95 -30.78
N PRO A 404 30.16 9.39 -29.67
CA PRO A 404 31.61 9.23 -29.48
C PRO A 404 31.98 7.76 -29.28
N GLU A 405 33.26 7.43 -29.35
CA GLU A 405 33.74 6.14 -28.83
C GLU A 405 33.40 6.03 -27.33
N PHE A 406 32.79 4.92 -26.92
CA PHE A 406 32.36 4.72 -25.54
C PHE A 406 33.53 4.23 -24.67
N ALA A 407 33.61 4.76 -23.45
CA ALA A 407 34.48 4.19 -22.44
C ALA A 407 33.96 2.80 -22.04
N SER A 408 34.78 1.77 -22.19
CA SER A 408 34.49 0.41 -21.71
C SER A 408 35.54 -0.03 -20.70
N ASN A 409 35.10 -0.62 -19.59
CA ASN A 409 35.99 -1.33 -18.68
C ASN A 409 35.87 -2.83 -18.94
N ASN A 410 36.81 -3.37 -19.71
CA ASN A 410 36.88 -4.80 -20.02
C ASN A 410 37.71 -5.58 -18.99
N ASN A 411 38.04 -4.95 -17.85
CA ASN A 411 38.86 -5.52 -16.80
C ASN A 411 38.08 -5.53 -15.47
N PRO A 412 37.92 -6.69 -14.80
CA PRO A 412 37.25 -6.75 -13.50
C PRO A 412 38.04 -6.06 -12.38
N LYS A 413 39.30 -5.68 -12.62
CA LYS A 413 40.09 -4.91 -11.66
C LYS A 413 39.53 -3.51 -11.50
N THR A 414 39.54 -3.01 -10.27
CA THR A 414 39.33 -1.60 -9.96
C THR A 414 40.37 -0.77 -10.71
N ILE A 415 39.92 0.02 -11.68
CA ILE A 415 40.76 1.01 -12.35
C ILE A 415 40.62 2.30 -11.53
N LEU A 416 41.67 2.64 -10.79
CA LEU A 416 41.73 3.93 -10.11
C LEU A 416 41.88 5.03 -11.17
N THR A 417 40.95 5.99 -11.17
CA THR A 417 41.10 7.19 -11.99
C THR A 417 42.39 7.88 -11.57
N THR A 418 43.34 8.04 -12.49
CA THR A 418 44.56 8.77 -12.18
C THR A 418 44.20 10.24 -11.99
N HIS A 419 44.35 10.75 -10.77
CA HIS A 419 44.33 12.19 -10.54
C HIS A 419 45.47 12.80 -11.36
N LYS A 420 45.15 13.49 -12.46
CA LYS A 420 46.09 14.44 -13.06
C LYS A 420 46.35 15.49 -12.00
N THR A 421 47.51 15.43 -11.36
CA THR A 421 48.01 16.56 -10.59
C THR A 421 48.15 17.71 -11.58
N LEU A 422 47.32 18.75 -11.41
CA LEU A 422 47.51 20.04 -12.06
C LEU A 422 48.83 20.64 -11.53
N LYS A 423 49.96 20.19 -12.07
CA LYS A 423 51.23 20.90 -12.03
C LYS A 423 51.76 20.93 -13.46
N GLY A 424 51.64 22.12 -14.06
CA GLY A 424 52.08 22.50 -15.39
C GLY A 424 51.48 23.85 -15.70
#